data_AF-A0A241W5P3-F1
#
_entry.id   AF-A0A241W5P3-F1
#
_cell.length_a   1.000
_cell.length_b   1.000
_cell.length_c   1.000
_cell.angle_alpha   90.00
_cell.angle_beta   90.00
_cell.angle_gamma   90.00
#
_symmetry.space_group_name_H-M   'P 1'
#
loop_
_entity.id
_entity.type
_entity.pdbx_description
1 polymer ?
#
loop_
_entity_poly.entity_id
_entity_poly.type
_entity_poly.pdbx_seq_one_letter_code
_entity_poly.pdbx_strand_id
1 'polypeptide(L)'
;MTVKNEIQALIHKEAALLDQTKLDDWLALYAEDGSYWIPMDENCDPLKDSSIIYDDIGGLKMRVEQITLQHRVAQDPASGIFFI
;
A
#
# COMPACT_ATOMS: atom_id res chain seq x y z
N MET A 1 -24.78 15.33 -6.90
CA MET A 1 -23.97 14.19 -6.42
C MET A 1 -23.97 14.24 -4.90
N THR A 2 -24.08 13.13 -4.18
CA THR A 2 -24.07 13.11 -2.71
C THR A 2 -22.69 12.71 -2.21
N VAL A 3 -22.28 13.22 -1.05
CA VAL A 3 -20.98 12.91 -0.42
C VAL A 3 -20.76 11.40 -0.26
N LYS A 4 -21.82 10.64 0.08
CA LYS A 4 -21.75 9.17 0.19
C LYS A 4 -21.32 8.52 -1.14
N ASN A 5 -21.87 8.97 -2.26
CA ASN A 5 -21.55 8.40 -3.57
C ASN A 5 -20.11 8.75 -3.99
N GLU A 6 -19.62 9.94 -3.60
CA GLU A 6 -18.25 10.36 -3.86
C GLU A 6 -17.23 9.54 -3.05
N ILE A 7 -17.50 9.31 -1.76
CA ILE A 7 -16.65 8.45 -0.91
C ILE A 7 -16.64 7.03 -1.46
N GLN A 8 -17.80 6.46 -1.82
CA GLN A 8 -17.85 5.12 -2.38
C GLN A 8 -17.07 5.01 -3.69
N ALA A 9 -17.17 6.01 -4.57
CA ALA A 9 -16.40 6.05 -5.81
C ALA A 9 -14.88 6.14 -5.55
N LEU A 10 -14.46 6.90 -4.54
CA LEU A 10 -13.06 6.98 -4.11
C LEU A 10 -12.53 5.63 -3.64
N ILE A 11 -13.25 4.95 -2.74
CA ILE A 11 -12.86 3.63 -2.22
C ILE A 11 -12.80 2.59 -3.35
N HIS A 12 -13.76 2.61 -4.28
CA HIS A 12 -13.73 1.71 -5.43
C HIS A 12 -12.54 1.98 -6.36
N LYS A 13 -12.20 3.26 -6.57
CA LYS A 13 -11.01 3.65 -7.36
C LYS A 13 -9.74 3.16 -6.69
N GLU A 14 -9.61 3.36 -5.37
CA GLU A 14 -8.47 2.91 -4.59
C GLU A 14 -8.27 1.39 -4.71
N ALA A 15 -9.32 0.61 -4.46
CA ALA A 15 -9.29 -0.85 -4.60
C ALA A 15 -8.88 -1.30 -6.01
N ALA A 16 -9.45 -0.68 -7.05
CA ALA A 16 -9.12 -1.02 -8.44
C ALA A 16 -7.65 -0.74 -8.80
N LEU A 17 -7.02 0.29 -8.22
CA LEU A 17 -5.60 0.58 -8.42
C LEU A 17 -4.72 -0.45 -7.73
N LEU A 18 -5.07 -0.86 -6.50
CA LEU A 18 -4.37 -1.89 -5.75
C LEU A 18 -4.44 -3.26 -6.46
N ASP A 19 -5.63 -3.65 -6.94
CA ASP A 19 -5.82 -4.91 -7.70
C ASP A 19 -4.99 -4.97 -8.98
N GLN A 20 -4.71 -3.81 -9.58
CA GLN A 20 -3.89 -3.67 -10.80
C GLN A 20 -2.40 -3.42 -10.49
N THR A 21 -2.00 -3.42 -9.22
CA THR A 21 -0.63 -3.09 -8.76
C THR A 21 -0.16 -1.72 -9.26
N LYS A 22 -1.08 -0.76 -9.46
CA LYS A 22 -0.76 0.62 -9.86
C LYS A 22 -0.44 1.44 -8.62
N LEU A 23 0.68 1.11 -7.98
CA LEU A 23 1.05 1.63 -6.65
C LEU A 23 1.37 3.12 -6.66
N ASP A 24 1.95 3.65 -7.75
CA ASP A 24 2.22 5.09 -7.89
C ASP A 24 0.92 5.91 -7.98
N ASP A 25 -0.05 5.43 -8.77
CA ASP A 25 -1.37 6.07 -8.90
C ASP A 25 -2.18 5.95 -7.60
N TRP A 26 -2.03 4.84 -6.87
CA TRP A 26 -2.63 4.64 -5.56
C TRP A 26 -2.03 5.60 -4.52
N LEU A 27 -0.71 5.76 -4.51
CA LEU A 27 -0.02 6.70 -3.62
C LEU A 27 -0.46 8.15 -3.87
N ALA A 28 -0.73 8.51 -5.13
CA ALA A 28 -1.21 9.84 -5.51
C ALA A 28 -2.64 10.16 -5.00
N LEU A 29 -3.37 9.20 -4.42
CA LEU A 29 -4.66 9.46 -3.76
C LEU A 29 -4.51 10.07 -2.37
N TYR A 30 -3.34 9.94 -1.74
CA TYR A 30 -3.10 10.42 -0.38
C TYR A 30 -2.90 11.93 -0.35
N ALA A 31 -3.39 12.55 0.72
CA ALA A 31 -3.04 13.92 1.08
C ALA A 31 -1.57 13.99 1.55
N GLU A 32 -0.95 15.17 1.43
CA GLU A 32 0.44 15.38 1.84
C GLU A 32 0.68 15.13 3.34
N ASP A 33 -0.34 15.39 4.17
CA ASP A 33 -0.37 15.15 5.62
C ASP A 33 -1.05 13.81 6.00
N GLY A 34 -1.33 12.97 5.01
CA GLY A 34 -1.93 11.66 5.22
C GLY A 34 -1.00 10.68 5.94
N SER A 35 -1.58 9.79 6.73
CA SER A 35 -0.86 8.70 7.39
C SER A 35 -1.51 7.36 7.06
N TYR A 36 -0.68 6.34 6.83
CA TYR A 36 -1.12 4.97 6.64
C TYR A 36 -0.84 4.18 7.91
N TRP A 37 -1.92 3.85 8.63
CA TRP A 37 -1.84 3.23 9.94
C TRP A 37 -2.61 1.92 9.97
N ILE A 38 -1.90 0.87 10.38
CA ILE A 38 -2.46 -0.43 10.72
C ILE A 38 -2.05 -0.74 12.16
N PRO A 39 -2.98 -0.65 13.13
CA PRO A 39 -2.66 -0.92 14.52
C PRO A 39 -2.45 -2.41 14.77
N MET A 40 -1.79 -2.73 15.89
CA MET A 40 -1.63 -4.13 16.33
C MET A 40 -2.89 -4.70 16.98
N ASP A 41 -3.69 -3.84 17.62
CA ASP A 41 -5.01 -4.13 18.19
C ASP A 41 -5.94 -2.91 18.05
N GLU A 42 -7.25 -3.11 18.15
CA GLU A 42 -8.27 -2.06 18.05
C GLU A 42 -8.11 -0.96 19.12
N ASN A 43 -7.47 -1.26 20.25
CA ASN A 43 -7.31 -0.32 21.38
C ASN A 43 -5.96 0.41 21.40
N CYS A 44 -5.11 0.25 20.39
CA CYS A 44 -3.78 0.87 20.36
C CYS A 44 -3.85 2.39 20.16
N ASP A 45 -3.07 3.13 20.96
CA ASP A 45 -2.76 4.54 20.71
C ASP A 45 -1.61 4.62 19.69
N PRO A 46 -1.81 5.22 18.50
CA PRO A 46 -0.80 5.27 17.44
C PRO A 46 0.51 5.95 17.86
N LEU A 47 0.49 6.82 18.88
CA LEU A 47 1.66 7.56 19.34
C LEU A 47 2.38 6.90 20.52
N LYS A 48 1.78 5.88 21.14
CA LYS A 48 2.31 5.24 22.36
C LYS A 48 2.54 3.74 22.20
N ASP A 49 1.73 3.10 21.37
CA ASP A 49 1.72 1.66 21.18
C ASP A 49 2.31 1.27 19.83
N SER A 50 2.99 0.14 19.79
CA SER A 50 3.53 -0.41 18.55
C SER A 50 2.42 -0.73 17.55
N SER A 51 2.64 -0.38 16.29
CA SER A 51 1.72 -0.62 15.18
C SER A 51 2.34 -1.59 14.17
N ILE A 52 1.51 -2.29 13.38
CA ILE A 52 1.99 -3.14 12.28
C ILE A 52 2.58 -2.24 11.18
N ILE A 53 1.88 -1.14 10.87
CA ILE A 53 2.38 -0.08 9.99
C ILE A 53 1.96 1.26 10.59
N TYR A 54 2.89 2.20 10.63
CA TYR A 54 2.60 3.59 10.95
C TYR A 54 3.54 4.46 10.12
N ASP A 55 3.10 4.78 8.90
CA ASP A 55 3.90 5.53 7.95
C ASP A 55 3.24 6.86 7.62
N ASP A 56 4.06 7.89 7.52
CA ASP A 56 3.71 9.10 6.76
C ASP A 56 3.80 8.82 5.25
N ILE A 57 3.47 9.82 4.43
CA ILE A 57 3.54 9.68 2.97
C ILE A 57 4.95 9.32 2.47
N GLY A 58 5.99 9.76 3.17
CA GLY A 58 7.39 9.45 2.83
C GLY A 58 7.72 7.98 3.07
N GLY A 59 7.33 7.45 4.22
CA GLY A 59 7.47 6.03 4.54
C GLY A 59 6.67 5.14 3.59
N LEU A 60 5.44 5.55 3.27
CA LEU A 60 4.59 4.81 2.34
C LEU A 60 5.17 4.78 0.92
N LYS A 61 5.74 5.90 0.47
CA LYS A 61 6.47 5.97 -0.81
C LYS A 61 7.65 5.00 -0.85
N MET A 62 8.46 4.97 0.21
CA MET A 62 9.60 4.03 0.30
C MET A 62 9.13 2.57 0.18
N ARG A 63 7.99 2.22 0.77
CA ARG A 63 7.41 0.87 0.61
C ARG A 63 7.01 0.57 -0.83
N VAL A 64 6.32 1.50 -1.48
CA VAL A 64 5.94 1.36 -2.90
C VAL A 64 7.17 1.14 -3.78
N GLU A 65 8.23 1.91 -3.56
CA GLU A 65 9.51 1.75 -4.25
C GLU A 65 10.13 0.38 -3.98
N GLN A 66 10.17 -0.06 -2.73
CA GLN A 66 10.69 -1.38 -2.35
C GLN A 66 9.91 -2.52 -3.01
N ILE A 67 8.57 -2.49 -3.00
CA ILE A 67 7.72 -3.51 -3.63
C ILE A 67 7.99 -3.56 -5.14
N THR A 68 8.10 -2.39 -5.78
CA THR A 68 8.37 -2.28 -7.23
C THR A 68 9.78 -2.77 -7.59
N LEU A 69 10.76 -2.58 -6.72
CA LEU A 69 12.12 -3.07 -6.88
C LEU A 69 12.23 -4.58 -6.57
N GLN A 70 11.59 -5.07 -5.50
CA GLN A 70 11.64 -6.48 -5.09
C GLN A 70 10.92 -7.41 -6.07
N HIS A 71 9.82 -6.95 -6.70
CA HIS A 71 9.21 -7.66 -7.83
C HIS A 71 10.18 -7.87 -9.02
N ARG A 72 11.28 -7.11 -9.10
CA ARG A 72 12.34 -7.33 -10.10
C ARG A 72 13.44 -8.29 -9.65
N VAL A 73 13.60 -8.55 -8.36
CA VAL A 73 14.69 -9.39 -7.81
C VAL A 73 14.22 -10.81 -7.47
N ALA A 74 12.97 -10.99 -7.03
CA ALA A 74 12.42 -12.30 -6.65
C ALA A 74 12.11 -13.24 -7.84
N GLN A 75 12.54 -12.88 -9.06
CA GLN A 75 12.34 -13.65 -10.29
C GLN A 75 13.65 -13.90 -11.05
N ASP A 76 14.81 -13.87 -10.37
CA ASP A 76 16.09 -14.22 -11.00
C ASP A 76 16.98 -15.10 -10.08
N PRO A 77 17.24 -16.37 -10.44
CA PRO A 77 16.81 -17.07 -11.65
C PRO A 77 15.42 -17.72 -11.51
N ALA A 78 14.74 -17.88 -12.64
CA ALA A 78 13.61 -18.79 -12.76
C ALA A 78 14.05 -20.20 -12.31
N SER A 79 13.23 -20.86 -11.50
CA SER A 79 13.43 -22.24 -11.09
C SER A 79 13.43 -23.16 -12.32
N GLY A 80 14.60 -23.39 -12.89
CA GLY A 80 14.81 -24.37 -13.94
C GLY A 80 14.67 -25.77 -13.37
N ILE A 81 13.47 -26.34 -13.45
CA ILE A 81 13.28 -27.78 -13.26
C ILE A 81 13.85 -28.46 -14.51
N PHE A 82 15.13 -28.83 -14.45
CA PHE A 82 15.74 -29.76 -15.40
C PHE A 82 15.21 -31.16 -15.07
N PHE A 83 14.33 -31.68 -15.92
CA PHE A 83 14.01 -33.11 -15.94
C PHE A 83 15.14 -33.85 -16.64
N ILE A 84 15.75 -34.80 -15.93
CA ILE A 84 16.46 -35.96 -16.50
C ILE A 84 15.79 -37.21 -15.98
#